data_AF-A0A6M0AL04-F1
#
_entry.id   AF-A0A6M0AL04-F1
#
_cell.length_a   1.000
_cell.length_b   1.000
_cell.length_c   1.000
_cell.angle_alpha   90.00
_cell.angle_beta   90.00
_cell.angle_gamma   90.00
#
_symmetry.space_group_name_H-M   'P 1'
#
loop_
_entity.id
_entity.type
_entity.pdbx_description
1 polymer ?
#
loop_
_entity_poly.entity_id
_entity_poly.type
_entity_poly.pdbx_seq_one_letter_code
_entity_poly.pdbx_strand_id
1 'polypeptide(L)' 'MRKFLIDTDTASDDAVALLMTHRWPDVQVEAITIVSGNVPVEQGAKNALYTLEMCG' A
#
# COMPACT_ATOMS: atom_id res chain seq x y z
N MET A 1 -12.33 -2.12 14.59
CA MET A 1 -11.03 -1.74 14.00
C MET A 1 -10.14 -2.97 13.84
N ARG A 2 -9.98 -3.44 12.60
CA ARG A 2 -9.13 -4.59 12.23
C ARG A 2 -7.74 -4.10 11.87
N LYS A 3 -6.71 -4.78 12.36
CA LYS A 3 -5.30 -4.43 12.14
C LYS A 3 -4.73 -5.18 10.95
N PHE A 4 -4.11 -4.45 10.03
CA PHE A 4 -3.61 -4.97 8.76
C PHE A 4 -2.10 -4.74 8.67
N LEU A 5 -1.39 -5.78 8.23
CA LEU A 5 -0.06 -5.68 7.64
C LEU A 5 -0.24 -6.02 6.16
N ILE A 6 0.19 -5.13 5.28
CA ILE A 6 0.01 -5.28 3.83
C ILE A 6 1.38 -5.55 3.22
N ASP A 7 1.52 -6.70 2.56
CA ASP A 7 2.68 -7.01 1.71
C ASP A 7 2.25 -6.88 0.25
N THR A 8 2.96 -6.07 -0.53
CA THR A 8 2.58 -5.73 -1.91
C THR A 8 3.81 -5.37 -2.75
N ASP A 9 3.74 -5.51 -4.07
CA ASP A 9 4.74 -4.97 -4.99
C ASP A 9 4.36 -3.57 -5.52
N THR A 10 3.19 -3.06 -5.15
CA THR A 10 2.65 -1.74 -5.52
C THR A 10 2.64 -1.48 -7.03
N ALA A 11 2.00 -2.38 -7.78
CA ALA A 11 1.56 -2.11 -9.13
C ALA A 11 0.29 -1.22 -9.13
N SER A 12 -0.39 -1.12 -10.27
CA SER A 12 -1.52 -0.19 -10.42
C SER A 12 -2.71 -0.49 -9.50
N ASP A 13 -3.06 -1.76 -9.35
CA ASP A 13 -4.20 -2.21 -8.56
C ASP A 13 -3.90 -2.21 -7.06
N ASP A 14 -2.67 -2.52 -6.67
CA ASP A 14 -2.20 -2.37 -5.29
C ASP A 14 -2.30 -0.94 -4.79
N ALA A 15 -1.94 0.05 -5.62
CA ALA A 15 -2.08 1.46 -5.27
C ALA A 15 -3.55 1.82 -4.96
N VAL A 16 -4.50 1.26 -5.72
CA VAL A 16 -5.93 1.41 -5.45
C VAL A 16 -6.31 0.71 -4.14
N ALA A 17 -5.77 -0.47 -3.85
CA ALA A 17 -6.01 -1.17 -2.59
C ALA A 17 -5.46 -0.39 -1.37
N LEU A 18 -4.29 0.24 -1.50
CA LEU A 18 -3.72 1.12 -0.47
C LEU A 18 -4.60 2.35 -0.21
N LEU A 19 -5.13 2.99 -1.26
CA LEU A 19 -6.11 4.06 -1.12
C LEU A 19 -7.38 3.57 -0.40
N MET A 20 -7.93 2.44 -0.82
CA MET A 20 -9.16 1.89 -0.25
C MET A 20 -8.99 1.53 1.23
N THR A 21 -7.86 0.90 1.59
CA THR A 21 -7.56 0.54 2.97
C THR A 21 -7.38 1.77 3.85
N HIS A 22 -6.72 2.81 3.34
CA HIS A 22 -6.58 4.08 4.07
C HIS A 22 -7.91 4.80 4.32
N ARG A 23 -8.88 4.67 3.40
CA ARG A 23 -10.22 5.29 3.53
C ARG A 23 -11.24 4.43 4.26
N TRP A 24 -10.91 3.20 4.62
CA TRP A 24 -11.86 2.31 5.27
C TRP A 24 -11.89 2.51 6.79
N PRO A 25 -13.02 2.95 7.38
CA PRO A 25 -13.07 3.42 8.77
C PRO A 25 -12.79 2.34 9.82
N ASP A 26 -12.93 1.07 9.44
CA ASP A 26 -12.78 -0.07 10.34
C ASP A 26 -11.46 -0.86 10.13
N VAL A 27 -10.51 -0.26 9.41
CA VAL A 27 -9.17 -0.79 9.14
C VAL A 27 -8.11 0.15 9.70
N GLN A 28 -7.10 -0.43 10.35
CA GLN A 28 -5.89 0.24 10.77
C GLN A 28 -4.71 -0.46 10.10
N VAL A 29 -3.99 0.23 9.22
CA VAL A 29 -2.77 -0.28 8.60
C VAL A 29 -1.60 0.01 9.55
N GLU A 30 -0.97 -1.05 10.07
CA GLU A 30 0.14 -0.95 11.02
C GLU A 30 1.50 -0.92 10.31
N ALA A 31 1.60 -1.59 9.16
CA ALA A 31 2.81 -1.64 8.35
C ALA A 31 2.48 -1.99 6.89
N ILE A 32 3.33 -1.51 5.98
CA ILE A 32 3.38 -1.93 4.58
C ILE A 32 4.79 -2.45 4.30
N THR A 33 4.89 -3.64 3.73
CA THR A 33 6.14 -4.23 3.23
C THR A 33 6.09 -4.36 1.73
N ILE A 34 7.27 -4.27 1.11
CA ILE A 34 7.40 -4.28 -0.35
C ILE A 34 8.15 -5.53 -0.77
N VAL A 35 7.53 -6.27 -1.70
CA VAL A 35 8.12 -7.41 -2.38
C VAL A 35 8.34 -7.07 -3.85
N SER A 36 9.38 -7.64 -4.47
CA SER A 36 9.54 -7.50 -5.92
C SER A 36 8.55 -8.39 -6.65
N GLY A 37 7.84 -7.85 -7.65
CA GLY A 37 6.84 -8.59 -8.43
C GLY A 37 6.63 -7.99 -9.82
N ASN A 38 5.43 -7.50 -10.10
CA ASN A 38 5.06 -6.72 -11.29
C ASN A 38 5.99 -5.54 -11.53
N VAL A 39 6.50 -4.94 -10.45
CA VAL A 39 7.55 -3.91 -10.50
C VAL A 39 8.73 -4.30 -9.61
N PRO A 40 9.93 -3.78 -9.89
CA PRO A 40 11.08 -3.93 -9.01
C PRO A 40 10.83 -3.34 -7.62
N VAL A 41 11.45 -3.91 -6.58
CA VAL A 41 11.24 -3.51 -5.17
C VAL A 41 11.45 -2.01 -4.93
N GLU A 42 12.45 -1.38 -5.55
CA GLU A 42 12.70 0.06 -5.41
C GLU A 42 11.59 0.91 -6.03
N GLN A 43 10.98 0.42 -7.12
CA GLN A 43 9.84 1.10 -7.75
C GLN A 43 8.57 0.89 -6.94
N GLY A 44 8.30 -0.33 -6.47
CA GLY A 44 7.17 -0.63 -5.59
C GLY A 44 7.19 0.24 -4.32
N ALA A 45 8.35 0.38 -3.69
CA ALA A 45 8.51 1.23 -2.51
C ALA A 45 8.21 2.71 -2.80
N LYS A 46 8.68 3.23 -3.95
CA LYS A 46 8.35 4.61 -4.37
C LYS A 46 6.86 4.79 -4.65
N ASN A 47 6.25 3.84 -5.34
CA ASN A 47 4.82 3.86 -5.64
C ASN A 47 3.98 3.84 -4.35
N ALA A 48 4.36 3.02 -3.36
CA ALA A 48 3.65 2.90 -2.09
C ALA A 48 3.70 4.21 -1.31
N LEU A 49 4.91 4.79 -1.16
CA LEU A 49 5.10 6.08 -0.50
C LEU A 49 4.30 7.18 -1.19
N TYR A 50 4.41 7.29 -2.51
CA TYR A 50 3.67 8.28 -3.29
C TYR A 50 2.16 8.12 -3.11
N THR A 51 1.65 6.89 -3.17
CA THR A 51 0.22 6.61 -2.98
C THR A 51 -0.25 7.06 -1.60
N LEU A 52 0.49 6.72 -0.53
CA LEU A 52 0.15 7.12 0.83
C LEU A 52 0.19 8.64 1.02
N GLU A 53 1.20 9.32 0.49
CA GLU A 53 1.31 10.79 0.55
C GLU A 53 0.12 11.48 -0.14
N MET A 54 -0.37 10.92 -1.23
CA MET A 54 -1.53 11.46 -1.95
C MET A 54 -2.87 11.13 -1.28
N CYS A 55 -2.93 10.07 -0.47
CA CYS A 55 -4.17 9.58 0.14
C CYS A 55 -4.42 10.12 1.56
N GLY A 56 -3.34 10.52 2.25
CA GLY A 56 -3.32 11.07 3.61
C GLY A 56 -3.77 12.53 3.72
#